data_AF-A0A850ZU44-F1
#
_entry.id   AF-A0A850ZU44-F1
#
_cell.length_a   1.000
_cell.length_b   1.000
_cell.length_c   1.000
_cell.angle_alpha   90.00
_cell.angle_beta   90.00
_cell.angle_gamma   90.00
#
_symmetry.space_group_name_H-M   'P 1'
#
loop_
_entity.id
_entity.type
_entity.pdbx_description
1 polymer ?
#
loop_
_entity_poly.entity_id
_entity_poly.type
_entity_poly.pdbx_seq_one_letter_code
_entity_poly.pdbx_strand_id
1 'polypeptide(L)'
;RAVSASVRKNGENHSDTLKLVGRRNKEEGWKVFDDVVIQNARNGLVSFELNEHLESFVVIRFSFLLENAYLLLFAQALEEAVCSTMANVILYRKRENPYKIVVLLCTSKELSCEVQNLHEEGYFGPPEPTQQFPLREGEQIHFRFRGNIFASENGKDFGKVYRLIFHSQRKLRLELQIKEVDEFGNYSSPHYKGTAVFYKITKEMITKKWEQPLPYGEYQHQPPLCKLALTLPKYEKLINRPRSTKRISSDSLEALWDNLLYWLAEELAEDNTSLLALCLPVRRSILQLVRLKCPDNLTHQIYELLCCWKKTLPRSADKQQLLSHYLRKSGRSDLSEELRFKWQNKVFT
;
A
#
# COMPACT_ATOMS: atom_id res chain seq x y z
N ARG A 1 -26.20 62.33 54.62
CA ARG A 1 -26.71 60.98 54.24
C ARG A 1 -26.39 60.81 52.77
N ALA A 2 -25.25 60.19 52.43
CA ALA A 2 -25.10 58.76 52.12
C ALA A 2 -25.73 58.45 50.75
N VAL A 3 -25.03 57.90 49.74
CA VAL A 3 -24.07 56.79 49.81
C VAL A 3 -22.96 56.97 48.75
N SER A 4 -21.72 57.00 49.24
CA SER A 4 -20.50 56.74 48.48
C SER A 4 -20.41 55.26 48.13
N ALA A 5 -20.55 54.91 46.85
CA ALA A 5 -20.19 53.58 46.35
C ALA A 5 -18.71 53.60 45.96
N SER A 6 -17.86 53.16 46.89
CA SER A 6 -16.46 52.87 46.66
C SER A 6 -16.34 51.77 45.60
N VAL A 7 -15.94 52.13 44.38
CA VAL A 7 -15.45 51.15 43.42
C VAL A 7 -14.20 50.54 44.04
N ARG A 8 -14.33 49.25 44.38
CA ARG A 8 -13.30 48.42 44.99
C ARG A 8 -11.99 48.63 44.25
N LYS A 9 -10.94 48.91 45.02
CA LYS A 9 -9.55 48.82 44.58
C LYS A 9 -9.39 47.52 43.79
N ASN A 10 -9.08 47.62 42.50
CA ASN A 10 -8.50 46.51 41.76
C ASN A 10 -7.28 46.07 42.58
N GLY A 11 -7.31 44.82 43.02
CA GLY A 11 -6.16 44.20 43.67
C GLY A 11 -4.93 44.43 42.81
N GLU A 12 -3.89 44.96 43.44
CA GLU A 12 -2.54 44.98 42.91
C GLU A 12 -2.13 43.53 42.65
N ASN A 13 -2.37 43.04 41.44
CA ASN A 13 -1.78 41.79 40.97
C ASN A 13 -0.40 42.15 40.41
N HIS A 14 0.62 41.72 41.13
CA HIS A 14 2.00 41.81 40.72
C HIS A 14 2.20 41.25 39.29
N SER A 15 2.85 42.06 38.45
CA SER A 15 3.49 41.77 37.16
C SER A 15 2.65 41.27 35.98
N ASP A 16 1.53 41.93 35.65
CA ASP A 16 1.01 41.87 34.29
C ASP A 16 1.86 42.78 33.38
N THR A 17 2.72 42.18 32.58
CA THR A 17 3.62 42.87 31.64
C THR A 17 3.04 42.82 30.24
N LEU A 18 3.01 43.98 29.57
CA LEU A 18 2.67 44.12 28.16
C LEU A 18 3.96 44.35 27.38
N LYS A 19 4.15 43.60 26.30
CA LYS A 19 5.24 43.83 25.35
C LYS A 19 4.71 43.90 23.93
N LEU A 20 5.34 44.77 23.14
CA LEU A 20 5.07 44.90 21.71
C LEU A 20 6.10 44.08 20.94
N VAL A 21 5.62 43.20 20.08
CA VAL A 21 6.45 42.46 19.12
C VAL A 21 5.99 42.87 17.73
N GLY A 22 6.93 43.26 16.86
CA GLY A 22 6.61 43.77 15.54
C GLY A 22 7.67 43.43 14.50
N ARG A 23 7.29 43.54 13.23
CA ARG A 23 8.24 43.53 12.11
C ARG A 23 8.05 44.78 11.27
N ARG A 24 9.17 45.31 10.77
CA ARG A 24 9.17 46.44 9.81
C ARG A 24 9.00 45.94 8.37
N ASN A 25 9.63 44.83 8.04
CA ASN A 25 9.51 44.14 6.76
C ASN A 25 9.60 42.62 6.97
N LYS A 26 9.30 41.84 5.93
CA LYS A 26 9.42 40.37 5.98
C LYS A 26 10.84 39.83 6.12
N GLU A 27 11.86 40.65 5.87
CA GLU A 27 13.28 40.22 5.88
C GLU A 27 13.94 40.35 7.26
N GLU A 28 13.58 41.36 8.05
CA GLU A 28 14.18 41.64 9.36
C GLU A 28 13.67 40.70 10.47
N GLY A 29 12.62 39.92 10.21
CA GLY A 29 11.98 39.05 11.19
C GLY A 29 11.25 39.82 12.30
N TRP A 30 10.76 39.07 13.28
CA TRP A 30 10.09 39.65 14.45
C TRP A 30 11.12 40.24 15.43
N LYS A 31 10.81 41.42 16.00
CA LYS A 31 11.62 42.11 17.01
C LYS A 31 10.76 42.57 18.18
N VAL A 32 11.34 42.58 19.37
CA VAL A 32 10.68 43.12 20.58
C VAL A 32 11.01 44.61 20.68
N PHE A 33 9.99 45.42 20.91
CA PHE A 33 10.09 46.87 21.06
C PHE A 33 9.94 47.23 22.54
N ASP A 34 11.05 47.16 23.28
CA ASP A 34 11.08 47.46 24.72
C ASP A 34 10.99 48.98 25.00
N ASP A 35 11.36 49.83 24.03
CA ASP A 35 11.32 51.31 24.16
C ASP A 35 9.92 51.91 24.02
N VAL A 36 8.91 51.11 23.63
CA VAL A 36 7.54 51.58 23.40
C VAL A 36 6.71 51.43 24.67
N VAL A 37 6.22 52.56 25.19
CA VAL A 37 5.35 52.58 26.37
C VAL A 37 3.92 52.19 25.97
N ILE A 38 3.45 51.05 26.48
CA ILE A 38 2.10 50.54 26.22
C ILE A 38 1.17 50.91 27.37
N GLN A 39 0.14 51.70 27.05
CA GLN A 39 -0.91 52.10 27.98
C GLN A 39 -2.10 51.14 27.87
N ASN A 40 -2.52 50.59 29.01
CA ASN A 40 -3.72 49.75 29.07
C ASN A 40 -4.97 50.63 29.16
N ALA A 41 -5.81 50.61 28.13
CA ALA A 41 -7.05 51.37 28.06
C ALA A 41 -8.24 50.56 28.64
N ARG A 42 -9.40 51.20 28.81
CA ARG A 42 -10.60 50.51 29.29
C ARG A 42 -11.08 49.48 28.25
N ASN A 43 -11.69 48.40 28.74
CA ASN A 43 -12.29 47.32 27.94
C ASN A 43 -11.29 46.42 27.17
N GLY A 44 -10.07 46.26 27.67
CA GLY A 44 -9.07 45.36 27.06
C GLY A 44 -8.40 45.91 25.80
N LEU A 45 -8.59 47.19 25.51
CA LEU A 45 -7.85 47.91 24.50
C LEU A 45 -6.48 48.34 25.03
N VAL A 46 -5.51 48.48 24.14
CA VAL A 46 -4.18 49.00 24.45
C VAL A 46 -3.87 50.16 23.52
N SER A 47 -3.17 51.18 24.03
CA SER A 47 -2.75 52.35 23.30
C SER A 47 -1.24 52.50 23.42
N PHE A 48 -0.57 52.79 22.32
CA PHE A 48 0.88 53.03 22.27
C PHE A 48 1.19 53.92 21.07
N GLU A 49 2.27 54.67 21.16
CA GLU A 49 2.76 55.52 20.07
C GLU A 49 3.97 54.86 19.42
N LEU A 50 4.00 54.88 18.09
CA LEU A 50 5.10 54.35 17.29
C LEU A 50 5.81 55.50 16.59
N ASN A 51 7.13 55.54 16.73
CA ASN A 51 7.98 56.49 15.99
C ASN A 51 8.32 56.00 14.58
N GLU A 52 7.99 54.74 14.28
CA GLU A 52 8.35 54.07 13.05
C GLU A 52 7.20 53.20 12.54
N HIS A 53 7.20 52.92 11.24
CA HIS A 53 6.20 52.06 10.61
C HIS A 53 6.50 50.57 10.86
N LEU A 54 5.47 49.82 11.26
CA LEU A 54 5.49 48.35 11.37
C LEU A 54 4.50 47.76 10.37
N GLU A 55 4.95 46.79 9.57
CA GLU A 55 4.11 46.04 8.63
C GLU A 55 3.14 45.11 9.37
N SER A 56 3.58 44.53 10.50
CA SER A 56 2.75 43.66 11.33
C SER A 56 3.23 43.74 12.78
N PHE A 57 2.29 43.69 13.73
CA PHE A 57 2.59 43.73 15.16
C PHE A 57 1.59 42.92 15.98
N VAL A 58 2.02 42.51 17.17
CA VAL A 58 1.22 41.83 18.18
C VAL A 58 1.60 42.39 19.55
N VAL A 59 0.60 42.74 20.36
CA VAL A 59 0.80 43.07 21.77
C VAL A 59 0.51 41.83 22.60
N ILE A 60 1.49 41.39 23.38
CA ILE A 60 1.39 40.20 24.21
C ILE A 60 1.33 40.63 25.66
N ARG A 61 0.27 40.19 26.34
CA ARG A 61 0.10 40.32 27.79
C ARG A 61 0.47 39.00 28.45
N PHE A 62 1.34 39.04 29.44
CA PHE A 62 1.74 37.86 30.19
C PHE A 62 1.97 38.19 31.65
N SER A 63 1.65 37.24 32.53
CA SER A 63 1.68 37.42 33.98
C SER A 63 2.97 36.92 34.65
N PHE A 64 3.98 36.53 33.85
CA PHE A 64 5.26 36.00 34.31
C PHE A 64 6.42 36.52 33.45
N LEU A 65 7.61 36.69 34.03
CA LEU A 65 8.77 37.14 33.27
C LEU A 65 9.15 36.11 32.20
N LEU A 66 9.16 36.55 30.94
CA LEU A 66 9.55 35.74 29.79
C LEU A 66 10.67 36.44 29.02
N GLU A 67 11.71 35.70 28.65
CA GLU A 67 12.79 36.24 27.84
C GLU A 67 12.30 36.63 26.43
N ASN A 68 12.88 37.69 25.87
CA ASN A 68 12.51 38.20 24.55
C ASN A 68 12.61 37.12 23.46
N ALA A 69 13.57 36.19 23.55
CA ALA A 69 13.74 35.12 22.56
C ALA A 69 12.49 34.23 22.42
N TYR A 70 11.83 33.90 23.53
CA TYR A 70 10.61 33.10 23.50
C TYR A 70 9.41 33.87 22.95
N LEU A 71 9.34 35.18 23.16
CA LEU A 71 8.31 36.04 22.56
C LEU A 71 8.43 36.08 21.03
N LEU A 72 9.67 36.12 20.53
CA LEU A 72 9.93 36.07 19.09
C LEU A 72 9.54 34.72 18.49
N LEU A 73 9.93 33.62 19.14
CA LEU A 73 9.52 32.27 18.73
C LEU A 73 8.00 32.10 18.76
N PHE A 74 7.34 32.64 19.78
CA PHE A 74 5.89 32.63 19.89
C PHE A 74 5.22 33.42 18.77
N ALA A 75 5.66 34.66 18.52
CA ALA A 75 5.10 35.49 17.45
C ALA A 75 5.29 34.84 16.08
N GLN A 76 6.46 34.23 15.84
CA GLN A 76 6.72 33.46 14.64
C GLN A 76 5.75 32.27 14.53
N ALA A 77 5.67 31.41 15.56
CA ALA A 77 4.77 30.26 15.56
C ALA A 77 3.29 30.64 15.41
N LEU A 78 2.88 31.76 16.02
CA LEU A 78 1.54 32.31 15.89
C LEU A 78 1.25 32.76 14.45
N GLU A 79 2.18 33.50 13.83
CA GLU A 79 2.06 33.86 12.42
C GLU A 79 1.97 32.61 11.53
N GLU A 80 2.81 31.61 11.78
CA GLU A 80 2.77 30.35 11.03
C GLU A 80 1.41 29.66 11.16
N ALA A 81 0.85 29.63 12.37
CA ALA A 81 -0.44 28.99 12.64
C ALA A 81 -1.61 29.76 12.02
N VAL A 82 -1.61 31.10 12.09
CA VAL A 82 -2.67 31.95 11.54
C VAL A 82 -2.66 31.93 10.01
N CYS A 83 -1.48 31.91 9.40
CA CYS A 83 -1.35 31.87 7.94
C CYS A 83 -1.49 30.47 7.33
N SER A 84 -1.54 29.40 8.15
CA SER A 84 -1.63 28.02 7.69
C SER A 84 -3.05 27.47 7.87
N THR A 85 -3.54 26.80 6.84
CA THR A 85 -4.78 26.02 6.87
C THR A 85 -4.44 24.54 6.89
N MET A 86 -5.08 23.77 7.77
CA MET A 86 -4.94 22.31 7.74
C MET A 86 -5.66 21.75 6.51
N ALA A 87 -4.96 20.88 5.77
CA ALA A 87 -5.43 20.29 4.54
C ALA A 87 -5.15 18.79 4.49
N ASN A 88 -5.88 18.10 3.60
CA ASN A 88 -5.73 16.67 3.33
C ASN A 88 -5.68 16.44 1.82
N VAL A 89 -4.98 15.38 1.42
CA VAL A 89 -5.03 14.88 0.04
C VAL A 89 -5.87 13.61 0.01
N ILE A 90 -6.78 13.55 -0.95
CA ILE A 90 -7.60 12.38 -1.25
C ILE A 90 -7.17 11.85 -2.62
N LEU A 91 -7.04 10.53 -2.72
CA LEU A 91 -6.67 9.83 -3.94
C LEU A 91 -7.60 8.62 -4.12
N TYR A 92 -8.65 8.77 -4.92
CA TYR A 92 -9.66 7.73 -5.11
C TYR A 92 -9.76 7.28 -6.56
N ARG A 93 -10.26 6.04 -6.75
CA ARG A 93 -10.49 5.44 -8.07
C ARG A 93 -11.96 5.47 -8.42
N LYS A 94 -12.28 5.60 -9.71
CA LYS A 94 -13.66 5.52 -10.19
C LYS A 94 -14.13 4.07 -10.23
N ARG A 95 -15.32 3.79 -9.70
CA ARG A 95 -15.90 2.43 -9.64
C ARG A 95 -16.18 1.86 -11.03
N GLU A 96 -16.71 2.69 -11.93
CA GLU A 96 -17.06 2.32 -13.30
C GLU A 96 -15.83 2.03 -14.16
N ASN A 97 -14.73 2.75 -13.92
CA ASN A 97 -13.50 2.62 -14.68
C ASN A 97 -12.29 2.67 -13.73
N PRO A 98 -11.65 1.52 -13.43
CA PRO A 98 -10.54 1.46 -12.50
C PRO A 98 -9.28 2.18 -13.00
N TYR A 99 -9.22 2.50 -14.30
CA TYR A 99 -8.13 3.27 -14.91
C TYR A 99 -8.33 4.79 -14.75
N LYS A 100 -9.43 5.25 -14.15
CA LYS A 100 -9.65 6.66 -13.83
C LYS A 100 -9.53 6.88 -12.33
N ILE A 101 -8.76 7.90 -11.95
CA ILE A 101 -8.57 8.33 -10.56
C ILE A 101 -8.81 9.82 -10.43
N VAL A 102 -9.08 10.25 -9.21
CA VAL A 102 -9.16 11.65 -8.82
C VAL A 102 -8.18 11.92 -7.69
N VAL A 103 -7.45 13.03 -7.81
CA VAL A 103 -6.61 13.58 -6.75
C VAL A 103 -7.23 14.91 -6.34
N LEU A 104 -7.65 15.01 -5.08
CA LEU A 104 -8.29 16.19 -4.53
C LEU A 104 -7.47 16.71 -3.35
N LEU A 105 -7.18 18.01 -3.35
CA LEU A 105 -6.65 18.72 -2.19
C LEU A 105 -7.78 19.57 -1.60
N CYS A 106 -8.14 19.28 -0.35
CA CYS A 106 -9.22 19.97 0.36
C CYS A 106 -8.78 20.39 1.77
N THR A 107 -9.53 21.31 2.37
CA THR A 107 -9.30 21.69 3.76
C THR A 107 -9.77 20.59 4.71
N SER A 108 -9.12 20.42 5.85
CA SER A 108 -9.48 19.36 6.81
C SER A 108 -10.90 19.53 7.37
N LYS A 109 -11.42 20.76 7.39
CA LYS A 109 -12.79 21.05 7.82
C LYS A 109 -13.85 20.51 6.86
N GLU A 110 -13.52 20.45 5.56
CA GLU A 110 -14.43 20.02 4.50
C GLU A 110 -14.27 18.55 4.13
N LEU A 111 -13.28 17.85 4.72
CA LEU A 111 -12.90 16.50 4.37
C LEU A 111 -14.10 15.54 4.29
N SER A 112 -14.94 15.50 5.33
CA SER A 112 -16.08 14.58 5.39
C SER A 112 -17.11 14.86 4.28
N CYS A 113 -17.34 16.14 3.97
CA CYS A 113 -18.25 16.55 2.91
C CYS A 113 -17.70 16.18 1.53
N GLU A 114 -16.42 16.46 1.28
CA GLU A 114 -15.79 16.14 -0.01
C GLU A 114 -15.67 14.62 -0.25
N VAL A 115 -15.41 13.84 0.79
CA VAL A 115 -15.42 12.36 0.70
C VAL A 115 -16.82 11.86 0.32
N GLN A 116 -17.88 12.40 0.92
CA GLN A 116 -19.25 12.04 0.58
C GLN A 116 -19.60 12.41 -0.87
N ASN A 117 -19.24 13.61 -1.32
CA ASN A 117 -19.43 14.04 -2.71
C ASN A 117 -18.71 13.10 -3.70
N LEU A 118 -17.47 12.71 -3.38
CA LEU A 118 -16.71 11.76 -4.21
C LEU A 118 -17.39 10.39 -4.28
N HIS A 119 -17.98 9.91 -3.19
CA HIS A 119 -18.73 8.66 -3.18
C HIS A 119 -19.98 8.73 -4.05
N GLU A 120 -20.69 9.85 -4.04
CA GLU A 120 -21.86 10.09 -4.90
C GLU A 120 -21.47 10.12 -6.39
N GLU A 121 -20.30 10.66 -6.72
CA GLU A 121 -19.74 10.64 -8.07
C GLU A 121 -19.16 9.28 -8.51
N GLY A 122 -19.16 8.29 -7.61
CA GLY A 122 -18.68 6.94 -7.89
C GLY A 122 -17.18 6.74 -7.65
N TYR A 123 -16.50 7.65 -6.96
CA TYR A 123 -15.10 7.52 -6.56
C TYR A 123 -14.97 6.90 -5.16
N PHE A 124 -14.08 5.91 -5.04
CA PHE A 124 -13.87 5.17 -3.79
C PHE A 124 -12.38 4.84 -3.56
N GLY A 125 -11.97 4.83 -2.29
CA GLY A 125 -10.68 4.33 -1.79
C GLY A 125 -10.81 2.90 -1.22
N PRO A 126 -9.71 2.19 -0.91
CA PRO A 126 -8.43 2.73 -0.44
C PRO A 126 -7.55 3.33 -1.56
N PRO A 127 -6.59 4.20 -1.22
CA PRO A 127 -6.11 4.54 0.13
C PRO A 127 -7.03 5.50 0.89
N GLU A 128 -6.95 5.53 2.21
CA GLU A 128 -7.61 6.55 3.04
C GLU A 128 -7.02 7.94 2.76
N PRO A 129 -7.78 9.03 3.01
CA PRO A 129 -7.25 10.38 2.98
C PRO A 129 -5.98 10.51 3.84
N THR A 130 -5.07 11.39 3.45
CA THR A 130 -3.85 11.62 4.23
C THR A 130 -4.17 12.14 5.63
N GLN A 131 -3.22 12.01 6.56
CA GLN A 131 -3.23 12.83 7.77
C GLN A 131 -3.25 14.32 7.41
N GLN A 132 -3.81 15.14 8.30
CA GLN A 132 -3.86 16.58 8.11
C GLN A 132 -2.45 17.18 8.16
N PHE A 133 -2.18 18.15 7.30
CA PHE A 133 -0.92 18.88 7.28
C PHE A 133 -1.16 20.36 6.99
N PRO A 134 -0.31 21.26 7.49
CA PRO A 134 -0.48 22.70 7.30
C PRO A 134 -0.05 23.12 5.88
N LEU A 135 -0.89 23.92 5.22
CA LEU A 135 -0.62 24.59 3.95
C LEU A 135 -0.91 26.09 4.04
N ARG A 136 -0.03 26.90 3.46
CA ARG A 136 -0.24 28.34 3.29
C ARG A 136 -0.75 28.64 1.88
N GLU A 137 -1.54 29.71 1.76
CA GLU A 137 -2.07 30.20 0.49
C GLU A 137 -0.93 30.35 -0.54
N GLY A 138 -1.03 29.70 -1.71
CA GLY A 138 -0.03 29.74 -2.78
C GLY A 138 1.13 28.74 -2.65
N GLU A 139 1.18 27.93 -1.58
CA GLU A 139 2.06 26.75 -1.55
C GLU A 139 1.59 25.68 -2.53
N GLN A 140 2.49 24.80 -2.95
CA GLN A 140 2.19 23.79 -3.98
C GLN A 140 2.45 22.38 -3.45
N ILE A 141 1.59 21.44 -3.86
CA ILE A 141 1.79 20.01 -3.67
C ILE A 141 2.18 19.41 -5.01
N HIS A 142 3.39 18.87 -5.08
CA HIS A 142 3.87 18.14 -6.24
C HIS A 142 3.78 16.64 -5.98
N PHE A 143 3.35 15.87 -6.97
CA PHE A 143 3.29 14.42 -6.82
C PHE A 143 3.60 13.66 -8.09
N ARG A 144 4.09 12.43 -7.90
CA ARG A 144 4.33 11.48 -8.99
C ARG A 144 3.95 10.06 -8.58
N PHE A 145 3.72 9.24 -9.58
CA PHE A 145 3.48 7.82 -9.40
C PHE A 145 4.81 7.06 -9.49
N ARG A 146 5.02 6.12 -8.57
CA ARG A 146 6.14 5.18 -8.54
C ARG A 146 5.62 3.75 -8.52
N GLY A 147 6.47 2.80 -8.89
CA GLY A 147 6.12 1.39 -8.99
C GLY A 147 5.56 1.05 -10.37
N ASN A 148 4.63 0.12 -10.43
CA ASN A 148 4.11 -0.41 -11.70
C ASN A 148 2.83 0.31 -12.16
N ILE A 149 2.63 1.57 -11.76
CA ILE A 149 1.49 2.39 -12.17
C ILE A 149 2.02 3.76 -12.59
N PHE A 150 1.63 4.23 -13.78
CA PHE A 150 1.75 5.62 -14.19
C PHE A 150 0.39 6.29 -14.28
N ALA A 151 0.40 7.61 -14.22
CA ALA A 151 -0.76 8.43 -14.53
C ALA A 151 -0.49 9.31 -15.75
N SER A 152 -1.56 9.75 -16.40
CA SER A 152 -1.60 10.70 -17.50
C SER A 152 -2.87 11.53 -17.40
N GLU A 153 -2.80 12.82 -17.74
CA GLU A 153 -3.99 13.69 -17.84
C GLU A 153 -4.74 13.44 -19.16
N ASN A 154 -3.99 13.24 -20.25
CA ASN A 154 -4.51 13.08 -21.61
C ASN A 154 -4.51 11.62 -22.10
N GLY A 155 -4.11 10.67 -21.26
CA GLY A 155 -4.01 9.24 -21.61
C GLY A 155 -2.85 8.88 -22.55
N LYS A 156 -1.96 9.83 -22.85
CA LYS A 156 -0.81 9.65 -23.78
C LYS A 156 0.54 9.87 -23.11
N ASP A 157 0.63 10.91 -22.28
CA ASP A 157 1.87 11.28 -21.62
C ASP A 157 1.92 10.71 -20.21
N PHE A 158 2.62 9.60 -20.03
CA PHE A 158 2.77 8.93 -18.73
C PHE A 158 4.10 9.30 -18.06
N GLY A 159 4.12 9.28 -16.72
CA GLY A 159 5.35 9.50 -15.94
C GLY A 159 5.72 10.97 -15.67
N LYS A 160 4.78 11.89 -15.91
CA LYS A 160 4.94 13.31 -15.56
C LYS A 160 4.76 13.56 -14.06
N VAL A 161 5.23 14.72 -13.62
CA VAL A 161 4.99 15.25 -12.26
C VAL A 161 3.78 16.17 -12.33
N TYR A 162 2.88 16.00 -11.37
CA TYR A 162 1.65 16.76 -11.24
C TYR A 162 1.77 17.78 -10.12
N ARG A 163 1.03 18.89 -10.24
CA ARG A 163 1.01 19.97 -9.26
C ARG A 163 -0.41 20.38 -8.88
N LEU A 164 -0.59 20.69 -7.60
CA LEU A 164 -1.79 21.30 -7.03
C LEU A 164 -1.35 22.56 -6.28
N ILE A 165 -1.90 23.72 -6.63
CA ILE A 165 -1.55 25.01 -6.00
C ILE A 165 -2.63 25.34 -4.98
N PHE A 166 -2.28 25.39 -3.70
CA PHE A 166 -3.24 25.58 -2.64
C PHE A 166 -3.83 26.99 -2.63
N HIS A 167 -5.16 27.05 -2.70
CA HIS A 167 -5.96 28.26 -2.59
C HIS A 167 -7.17 27.97 -1.71
N SER A 168 -7.29 28.66 -0.59
CA SER A 168 -8.34 28.46 0.42
C SER A 168 -9.77 28.60 -0.11
N GLN A 169 -9.97 29.37 -1.19
CA GLN A 169 -11.28 29.60 -1.80
C GLN A 169 -11.54 28.75 -3.05
N ARG A 170 -10.62 27.85 -3.44
CA ARG A 170 -10.75 27.04 -4.66
C ARG A 170 -10.65 25.56 -4.35
N LYS A 171 -11.53 24.78 -4.98
CA LYS A 171 -11.43 23.32 -4.97
C LYS A 171 -10.36 22.88 -5.97
N LEU A 172 -9.38 22.12 -5.50
CA LEU A 172 -8.23 21.70 -6.28
C LEU A 172 -8.33 20.23 -6.62
N ARG A 173 -8.97 19.96 -7.75
CA ARG A 173 -9.28 18.63 -8.24
C ARG A 173 -8.51 18.34 -9.52
N LEU A 174 -7.90 17.18 -9.60
CA LEU A 174 -7.22 16.68 -10.80
C LEU A 174 -7.74 15.28 -11.11
N GLU A 175 -8.30 15.10 -12.30
CA GLU A 175 -8.67 13.78 -12.80
C GLU A 175 -7.56 13.23 -13.68
N LEU A 176 -7.14 11.99 -13.41
CA LEU A 176 -6.05 11.35 -14.12
C LEU A 176 -6.46 9.96 -14.60
N GLN A 177 -5.90 9.55 -15.72
CA GLN A 177 -5.95 8.19 -16.21
C GLN A 177 -4.68 7.46 -15.78
N ILE A 178 -4.82 6.31 -15.13
CA ILE A 178 -3.70 5.45 -14.75
C ILE A 178 -3.56 4.26 -15.69
N LYS A 179 -2.33 3.76 -15.84
CA LYS A 179 -1.99 2.56 -16.62
C LYS A 179 -0.82 1.84 -15.98
N GLU A 180 -0.73 0.54 -16.16
CA GLU A 180 0.46 -0.24 -15.80
C GLU A 180 1.70 0.16 -16.61
N VAL A 181 2.87 0.03 -16.00
CA VAL A 181 4.16 0.28 -16.66
C VAL A 181 4.63 -0.99 -17.38
N ASP A 182 4.57 -2.10 -16.66
CA ASP A 182 4.95 -3.45 -17.10
C ASP A 182 3.77 -4.40 -16.85
N GLU A 183 3.22 -4.93 -17.94
CA GLU A 183 2.13 -5.91 -17.90
C GLU A 183 2.50 -7.22 -17.18
N PHE A 184 3.78 -7.54 -17.10
CA PHE A 184 4.29 -8.75 -16.42
C PHE A 184 4.70 -8.46 -14.97
N GLY A 185 4.74 -7.19 -14.60
CA GLY A 185 5.09 -6.73 -13.25
C GLY A 185 4.11 -7.23 -12.20
N ASN A 186 4.59 -7.40 -10.96
CA ASN A 186 3.80 -7.93 -9.84
C ASN A 186 3.19 -9.32 -10.13
N TYR A 187 3.91 -10.23 -10.78
CA TYR A 187 3.42 -11.56 -11.19
C TYR A 187 2.64 -12.32 -10.10
N SER A 188 3.12 -12.27 -8.85
CA SER A 188 2.52 -12.97 -7.71
C SER A 188 1.25 -12.30 -7.14
N SER A 189 0.72 -11.26 -7.78
CA SER A 189 -0.42 -10.47 -7.32
C SER A 189 -1.48 -10.34 -8.42
N PRO A 190 -2.78 -10.45 -8.08
CA PRO A 190 -3.88 -10.21 -9.03
C PRO A 190 -4.04 -8.73 -9.39
N HIS A 191 -3.28 -7.84 -8.74
CA HIS A 191 -3.28 -6.41 -8.98
C HIS A 191 -1.88 -5.90 -9.31
N TYR A 192 -1.78 -4.96 -10.25
CA TYR A 192 -0.60 -4.09 -10.38
C TYR A 192 -0.53 -3.15 -9.18
N LYS A 193 0.67 -2.93 -8.65
CA LYS A 193 0.90 -2.13 -7.45
C LYS A 193 1.71 -0.89 -7.78
N GLY A 194 1.25 0.25 -7.29
CA GLY A 194 1.94 1.53 -7.41
C GLY A 194 1.77 2.39 -6.16
N THR A 195 2.44 3.53 -6.15
CA THR A 195 2.37 4.48 -5.03
C THR A 195 2.47 5.90 -5.58
N ALA A 196 1.52 6.76 -5.21
CA ALA A 196 1.62 8.19 -5.42
C ALA A 196 2.42 8.82 -4.26
N VAL A 197 3.48 9.55 -4.59
CA VAL A 197 4.38 10.19 -3.63
C VAL A 197 4.19 11.70 -3.74
N PHE A 198 3.83 12.35 -2.63
CA PHE A 198 3.53 13.77 -2.56
C PHE A 198 4.65 14.54 -1.84
N TYR A 199 4.93 15.75 -2.32
CA TYR A 199 5.95 16.65 -1.81
C TYR A 199 5.34 18.03 -1.60
N LYS A 200 5.61 18.63 -0.44
CA LYS A 200 5.21 20.02 -0.14
C LYS A 200 6.29 20.96 -0.66
N ILE A 201 5.89 21.96 -1.44
CA ILE A 201 6.76 23.01 -1.97
C ILE A 201 6.33 24.33 -1.35
N THR A 202 7.21 24.91 -0.52
CA THR A 202 6.96 26.20 0.14
C THR A 202 7.20 27.37 -0.83
N LYS A 203 6.65 28.54 -0.51
CA LYS A 203 6.89 29.76 -1.31
C LYS A 203 8.36 30.10 -1.44
N GLU A 204 9.17 29.91 -0.40
CA GLU A 204 10.61 30.18 -0.41
C GLU A 204 11.37 29.32 -1.43
N MET A 205 10.90 28.10 -1.68
CA MET A 205 11.45 27.24 -2.72
C MET A 205 11.09 27.74 -4.11
N ILE A 206 9.88 28.29 -4.27
CA ILE A 206 9.35 28.83 -5.53
C ILE A 206 10.02 30.17 -5.87
N THR A 207 10.12 31.09 -4.91
CA THR A 207 10.63 32.45 -5.12
C THR A 207 12.12 32.50 -5.48
N LYS A 208 12.88 31.43 -5.26
CA LYS A 208 14.27 31.35 -5.73
C LYS A 208 14.38 31.13 -7.25
N LYS A 209 13.32 30.71 -7.94
CA LYS A 209 13.33 30.33 -9.36
C LYS A 209 12.09 30.81 -10.09
N TRP A 210 11.98 32.13 -10.25
CA TRP A 210 10.82 32.80 -10.86
C TRP A 210 10.54 32.43 -12.33
N GLU A 211 11.47 31.78 -13.04
CA GLU A 211 11.37 31.62 -14.49
C GLU A 211 10.84 30.26 -14.96
N GLN A 212 10.88 29.19 -14.14
CA GLN A 212 10.45 27.84 -14.56
C GLN A 212 9.88 27.00 -13.41
N PRO A 213 8.95 26.06 -13.69
CA PRO A 213 8.51 25.09 -12.69
C PRO A 213 9.72 24.36 -12.10
N LEU A 214 9.81 24.30 -10.77
CA LEU A 214 10.90 23.63 -10.07
C LEU A 214 11.12 22.21 -10.64
N PRO A 215 12.29 21.94 -11.25
CA PRO A 215 12.61 20.63 -11.78
C PRO A 215 12.49 19.57 -10.70
N TYR A 216 11.91 18.44 -11.06
CA TYR A 216 11.68 17.33 -10.14
C TYR A 216 12.96 16.79 -9.47
N GLY A 217 14.14 17.04 -10.03
CA GLY A 217 15.43 16.68 -9.44
C GLY A 217 15.72 17.33 -8.08
N GLU A 218 15.19 18.52 -7.82
CA GLU A 218 15.72 19.38 -6.75
C GLU A 218 15.18 19.06 -5.36
N TYR A 219 13.94 18.60 -5.27
CA TYR A 219 13.27 18.22 -4.02
C TYR A 219 13.13 16.71 -3.85
N GLN A 220 13.76 15.91 -4.73
CA GLN A 220 13.76 14.45 -4.63
C GLN A 220 14.44 13.92 -3.37
N HIS A 221 15.41 14.67 -2.86
CA HIS A 221 16.18 14.33 -1.66
C HIS A 221 15.44 14.66 -0.36
N GLN A 222 14.38 15.46 -0.44
CA GLN A 222 13.57 15.78 0.73
C GLN A 222 12.62 14.62 1.07
N PRO A 223 12.31 14.42 2.36
CA PRO A 223 11.31 13.45 2.76
C PRO A 223 9.95 13.83 2.14
N PRO A 224 9.24 12.87 1.53
CA PRO A 224 7.92 13.14 0.98
C PRO A 224 6.93 13.43 2.10
N LEU A 225 5.97 14.30 1.82
CA LEU A 225 4.89 14.65 2.72
C LEU A 225 4.06 13.41 3.07
N CYS A 226 3.70 12.62 2.05
CA CYS A 226 2.99 11.38 2.22
C CYS A 226 3.16 10.44 1.02
N LYS A 227 2.80 9.17 1.22
CA LYS A 227 2.80 8.13 0.19
C LYS A 227 1.45 7.42 0.23
N LEU A 228 0.73 7.47 -0.87
CA LEU A 228 -0.58 6.83 -1.01
C LEU A 228 -0.47 5.63 -1.95
N ALA A 229 -0.72 4.44 -1.42
CA ALA A 229 -0.62 3.20 -2.19
C ALA A 229 -1.83 3.04 -3.12
N LEU A 230 -1.58 2.49 -4.31
CA LEU A 230 -2.59 2.27 -5.34
C LEU A 230 -2.48 0.87 -5.91
N THR A 231 -3.63 0.31 -6.28
CA THR A 231 -3.74 -0.99 -6.92
C THR A 231 -4.67 -0.94 -8.12
N LEU A 232 -4.22 -1.48 -9.25
CA LEU A 232 -5.01 -1.62 -10.46
C LEU A 232 -5.26 -3.11 -10.74
N PRO A 233 -6.51 -3.55 -10.99
CA PRO A 233 -6.80 -4.95 -11.25
C PRO A 233 -6.18 -5.39 -12.57
N LYS A 234 -5.56 -6.59 -12.57
CA LYS A 234 -5.10 -7.23 -13.80
C LYS A 234 -6.30 -7.87 -14.48
N TYR A 235 -6.33 -7.80 -15.81
CA TYR A 235 -7.25 -8.64 -16.56
C TYR A 235 -6.85 -10.10 -16.37
N GLU A 236 -7.84 -10.97 -16.13
CA GLU A 236 -7.64 -12.41 -16.28
C GLU A 236 -7.33 -12.68 -17.74
N LYS A 237 -6.03 -12.75 -18.08
CA LYS A 237 -5.60 -13.33 -19.33
C LYS A 237 -6.10 -14.77 -19.27
N LEU A 238 -7.12 -15.12 -20.07
CA LEU A 238 -7.50 -16.50 -20.30
C LEU A 238 -6.28 -17.18 -20.93
N ILE A 239 -5.39 -17.68 -20.08
CA ILE A 239 -4.28 -18.50 -20.52
C ILE A 239 -4.94 -19.80 -20.95
N ASN A 240 -5.32 -19.86 -22.22
CA ASN A 240 -5.51 -21.10 -22.93
C ASN A 240 -4.15 -21.79 -22.92
N ARG A 241 -3.82 -22.42 -21.79
CA ARG A 241 -2.74 -23.40 -21.77
C ARG A 241 -3.19 -24.42 -22.81
N PRO A 242 -2.45 -24.61 -23.92
CA PRO A 242 -2.72 -25.77 -24.74
C PRO A 242 -2.73 -26.94 -23.77
N ARG A 243 -3.81 -27.73 -23.76
CA ARG A 243 -3.84 -29.00 -23.01
C ARG A 243 -2.51 -29.63 -23.30
N SER A 244 -1.63 -29.69 -22.29
CA SER A 244 -0.28 -30.24 -22.44
C SER A 244 -0.48 -31.50 -23.24
N THR A 245 -0.02 -31.51 -24.50
CA THR A 245 -0.20 -32.66 -25.36
C THR A 245 0.70 -33.70 -24.73
N LYS A 246 0.15 -34.47 -23.78
CA LYS A 246 0.71 -35.74 -23.41
C LYS A 246 0.71 -36.48 -24.72
N ARG A 247 1.87 -36.52 -25.39
CA ARG A 247 2.13 -37.55 -26.38
C ARG A 247 1.98 -38.85 -25.60
N ILE A 248 0.79 -39.40 -25.64
CA ILE A 248 0.57 -40.80 -25.31
C ILE A 248 1.19 -41.50 -26.51
N SER A 249 2.49 -41.74 -26.46
CA SER A 249 3.06 -42.79 -27.30
C SER A 249 2.39 -44.06 -26.81
N SER A 250 1.51 -44.62 -27.62
CA SER A 250 0.99 -45.96 -27.42
C SER A 250 2.12 -46.96 -27.67
N ASP A 251 3.13 -46.95 -26.80
CA ASP A 251 4.11 -48.02 -26.74
C ASP A 251 3.35 -49.23 -26.21
N SER A 252 3.30 -50.31 -27.00
CA SER A 252 2.64 -51.56 -26.62
C SER A 252 3.10 -52.07 -25.25
N LEU A 253 4.34 -51.77 -24.87
CA LEU A 253 4.93 -52.08 -23.56
C LEU A 253 4.29 -51.28 -22.40
N GLU A 254 3.87 -50.03 -22.63
CA GLU A 254 3.29 -49.19 -21.59
C GLU A 254 1.89 -49.67 -21.19
N ALA A 255 1.09 -50.12 -22.17
CA ALA A 255 -0.20 -50.76 -21.94
C ALA A 255 -0.08 -52.11 -21.20
N LEU A 256 0.97 -52.91 -21.49
CA LEU A 256 1.26 -54.15 -20.75
C LEU A 256 1.55 -53.88 -19.28
N TRP A 257 2.32 -52.83 -18.99
CA TRP A 257 2.57 -52.43 -17.60
C TRP A 257 1.31 -51.96 -16.90
N ASP A 258 0.44 -51.23 -17.57
CA ASP A 258 -0.77 -50.70 -16.94
C ASP A 258 -1.74 -51.84 -16.56
N ASN A 259 -1.88 -52.86 -17.42
CA ASN A 259 -2.66 -54.07 -17.10
C ASN A 259 -2.05 -54.85 -15.92
N LEU A 260 -0.71 -55.03 -15.91
CA LEU A 260 -0.03 -55.77 -14.83
C LEU A 260 -0.10 -55.03 -13.49
N LEU A 261 0.01 -53.69 -13.49
CA LEU A 261 -0.12 -52.90 -12.28
C LEU A 261 -1.56 -52.88 -11.75
N TYR A 262 -2.54 -52.96 -12.63
CA TYR A 262 -3.96 -53.03 -12.25
C TYR A 262 -4.27 -54.39 -11.62
N TRP A 263 -3.85 -55.49 -12.25
CA TRP A 263 -3.97 -56.84 -11.65
C TRP A 263 -3.29 -56.90 -10.28
N LEU A 264 -2.06 -56.41 -10.16
CA LEU A 264 -1.37 -56.39 -8.86
C LEU A 264 -2.14 -55.58 -7.81
N ALA A 265 -2.79 -54.50 -8.22
CA ALA A 265 -3.59 -53.67 -7.32
C ALA A 265 -4.88 -54.39 -6.86
N GLU A 266 -5.48 -55.24 -7.69
CA GLU A 266 -6.61 -56.09 -7.32
C GLU A 266 -6.19 -57.11 -6.26
N GLU A 267 -5.14 -57.89 -6.51
CA GLU A 267 -4.62 -58.88 -5.55
C GLU A 267 -4.24 -58.25 -4.21
N LEU A 268 -3.57 -57.09 -4.24
CA LEU A 268 -3.17 -56.39 -3.01
C LEU A 268 -4.38 -55.79 -2.25
N ALA A 269 -5.45 -55.45 -2.96
CA ALA A 269 -6.67 -54.91 -2.36
C ALA A 269 -7.53 -56.01 -1.73
N GLU A 270 -7.60 -57.20 -2.33
CA GLU A 270 -8.32 -58.36 -1.76
C GLU A 270 -7.81 -58.71 -0.36
N ASP A 271 -6.50 -58.58 -0.15
CA ASP A 271 -5.85 -58.83 1.14
C ASP A 271 -5.86 -57.63 2.10
N ASN A 272 -6.61 -56.57 1.81
CA ASN A 272 -6.65 -55.32 2.57
C ASN A 272 -5.25 -54.74 2.88
N THR A 273 -4.32 -54.89 1.92
CA THR A 273 -2.93 -54.47 2.14
C THR A 273 -2.86 -52.96 2.28
N SER A 274 -2.40 -52.49 3.45
CA SER A 274 -2.23 -51.05 3.65
C SER A 274 -1.21 -50.48 2.66
N LEU A 275 -1.47 -49.28 2.12
CA LEU A 275 -0.55 -48.59 1.18
C LEU A 275 0.88 -48.42 1.73
N LEU A 276 1.05 -48.45 3.06
CA LEU A 276 2.35 -48.35 3.74
C LEU A 276 3.09 -49.70 3.81
N ALA A 277 2.37 -50.82 3.75
CA ALA A 277 2.96 -52.15 3.78
C ALA A 277 3.74 -52.47 2.50
N LEU A 278 3.42 -51.82 1.37
CA LEU A 278 4.06 -52.05 0.07
C LEU A 278 5.54 -51.61 0.01
N CYS A 279 6.07 -50.96 1.05
CA CYS A 279 7.48 -50.56 1.17
C CYS A 279 8.03 -49.75 -0.02
N LEU A 280 7.16 -49.20 -0.88
CA LEU A 280 7.57 -48.46 -2.06
C LEU A 280 8.18 -47.10 -1.67
N PRO A 281 9.28 -46.67 -2.31
CA PRO A 281 9.93 -45.38 -2.04
C PRO A 281 9.13 -44.22 -2.62
N VAL A 282 7.94 -43.96 -2.06
CA VAL A 282 7.02 -42.90 -2.48
C VAL A 282 6.88 -41.88 -1.34
N ARG A 283 6.89 -40.58 -1.67
CA ARG A 283 6.77 -39.51 -0.68
C ARG A 283 5.41 -39.56 0.03
N ARG A 284 5.40 -39.23 1.32
CA ARG A 284 4.17 -39.20 2.14
C ARG A 284 3.07 -38.30 1.58
N SER A 285 3.43 -37.21 0.90
CA SER A 285 2.48 -36.32 0.22
C SER A 285 1.72 -36.99 -0.92
N ILE A 286 2.36 -37.92 -1.64
CA ILE A 286 1.72 -38.68 -2.72
C ILE A 286 0.73 -39.69 -2.12
N LEU A 287 1.09 -40.35 -1.01
CA LEU A 287 0.17 -41.26 -0.30
C LEU A 287 -1.10 -40.53 0.17
N GLN A 288 -0.97 -39.32 0.70
CA GLN A 288 -2.12 -38.49 1.09
C GLN A 288 -2.95 -38.06 -0.13
N LEU A 289 -2.30 -37.67 -1.23
CA LEU A 289 -2.98 -37.28 -2.46
C LEU A 289 -3.79 -38.45 -3.05
N VAL A 290 -3.22 -39.65 -3.08
CA VAL A 290 -3.89 -40.85 -3.60
C VAL A 290 -5.14 -41.18 -2.77
N ARG A 291 -5.05 -41.10 -1.44
CA ARG A 291 -6.19 -41.29 -0.53
C ARG A 291 -7.30 -40.27 -0.77
N LEU A 292 -6.95 -39.01 -1.08
CA LEU A 292 -7.92 -37.96 -1.37
C LEU A 292 -8.60 -38.12 -2.74
N LYS A 293 -7.89 -38.70 -3.73
CA LYS A 293 -8.44 -38.88 -5.08
C LYS A 293 -9.51 -39.96 -5.16
N CYS A 294 -9.33 -41.06 -4.42
CA CYS A 294 -10.20 -42.23 -4.51
C CYS A 294 -10.51 -42.78 -3.10
N PRO A 295 -11.30 -42.08 -2.26
CA PRO A 295 -11.48 -42.43 -0.85
C PRO A 295 -12.06 -43.84 -0.63
N ASP A 296 -12.95 -44.28 -1.52
CA ASP A 296 -13.76 -45.49 -1.30
C ASP A 296 -13.31 -46.72 -2.12
N ASN A 297 -12.23 -46.62 -2.89
CA ASN A 297 -11.75 -47.71 -3.75
C ASN A 297 -10.27 -48.03 -3.49
N LEU A 298 -10.01 -49.08 -2.70
CA LEU A 298 -8.65 -49.48 -2.31
C LEU A 298 -7.83 -49.95 -3.50
N THR A 299 -8.41 -50.73 -4.42
CA THR A 299 -7.76 -51.17 -5.68
C THR A 299 -7.26 -49.97 -6.47
N HIS A 300 -8.10 -48.95 -6.64
CA HIS A 300 -7.73 -47.75 -7.39
C HIS A 300 -6.70 -46.88 -6.65
N GLN A 301 -6.70 -46.88 -5.32
CA GLN A 301 -5.64 -46.25 -4.53
C GLN A 301 -4.29 -46.97 -4.71
N ILE A 302 -4.27 -48.30 -4.64
CA ILE A 302 -3.05 -49.10 -4.82
C ILE A 302 -2.52 -48.93 -6.25
N TYR A 303 -3.40 -48.97 -7.25
CA TYR A 303 -3.04 -48.75 -8.65
C TYR A 303 -2.40 -47.37 -8.90
N GLU A 304 -3.03 -46.29 -8.40
CA GLU A 304 -2.47 -44.93 -8.53
C GLU A 304 -1.12 -44.81 -7.83
N LEU A 305 -0.94 -45.46 -6.67
CA LEU A 305 0.32 -45.47 -5.95
C LEU A 305 1.43 -46.18 -6.76
N LEU A 306 1.13 -47.35 -7.34
CA LEU A 306 2.03 -48.10 -8.21
C LEU A 306 2.40 -47.31 -9.47
N CYS A 307 1.42 -46.60 -10.06
CA CYS A 307 1.65 -45.69 -11.18
C CYS A 307 2.56 -44.51 -10.80
N CYS A 308 2.38 -43.93 -9.62
CA CYS A 308 3.25 -42.87 -9.10
C CYS A 308 4.67 -43.38 -8.89
N TRP A 309 4.84 -44.57 -8.33
CA TRP A 309 6.15 -45.22 -8.18
C TRP A 309 6.82 -45.50 -9.53
N LYS A 310 6.10 -46.05 -10.52
CA LYS A 310 6.62 -46.28 -11.88
C LYS A 310 7.16 -44.99 -12.51
N LYS A 311 6.52 -43.84 -12.23
CA LYS A 311 6.91 -42.52 -12.75
C LYS A 311 8.11 -41.89 -12.05
N THR A 312 8.44 -42.31 -10.82
CA THR A 312 9.64 -41.80 -10.12
C THR A 312 10.92 -42.54 -10.52
N LEU A 313 10.80 -43.67 -11.24
CA LEU A 313 11.94 -44.46 -11.67
C LEU A 313 12.58 -43.95 -12.97
N PRO A 314 13.92 -44.00 -13.09
CA PRO A 314 14.62 -43.80 -14.36
C PRO A 314 14.16 -44.78 -15.45
N ARG A 315 14.23 -44.39 -16.73
CA ARG A 315 13.84 -45.26 -17.85
C ARG A 315 14.68 -46.54 -17.97
N SER A 316 15.94 -46.50 -17.51
CA SER A 316 16.87 -47.63 -17.51
C SER A 316 16.71 -48.58 -16.33
N ALA A 317 15.84 -48.27 -15.36
CA ALA A 317 15.64 -49.11 -14.19
C ALA A 317 14.90 -50.40 -14.57
N ASP A 318 15.36 -51.54 -14.04
CA ASP A 318 14.62 -52.80 -14.12
C ASP A 318 13.41 -52.73 -13.15
N LYS A 319 12.31 -52.22 -13.68
CA LYS A 319 11.05 -52.02 -12.94
C LYS A 319 10.50 -53.34 -12.40
N GLN A 320 10.72 -54.44 -13.11
CA GLN A 320 10.22 -55.75 -12.70
C GLN A 320 10.96 -56.24 -11.45
N GLN A 321 12.29 -56.24 -11.49
CA GLN A 321 13.10 -56.69 -10.34
C GLN A 321 12.87 -55.83 -9.10
N LEU A 322 12.72 -54.51 -9.27
CA LEU A 322 12.44 -53.62 -8.15
C LEU A 322 11.08 -53.92 -7.53
N LEU A 323 10.04 -54.13 -8.33
CA LEU A 323 8.70 -54.45 -7.83
C LEU A 323 8.69 -55.80 -7.11
N SER A 324 9.34 -56.82 -7.67
CA SER A 324 9.53 -58.12 -7.03
C SER A 324 10.26 -58.00 -5.68
N HIS A 325 11.29 -57.15 -5.60
CA HIS A 325 12.00 -56.89 -4.35
C HIS A 325 11.08 -56.27 -3.29
N TYR A 326 10.29 -55.27 -3.65
CA TYR A 326 9.36 -54.62 -2.71
C TYR A 326 8.23 -55.55 -2.26
N LEU A 327 7.70 -56.40 -3.15
CA LEU A 327 6.69 -57.41 -2.82
C LEU A 327 7.24 -58.46 -1.84
N ARG A 328 8.46 -58.95 -2.06
CA ARG A 328 9.12 -59.84 -1.08
C ARG A 328 9.34 -59.16 0.25
N LYS A 329 9.75 -57.89 0.24
CA LYS A 329 9.95 -57.09 1.46
C LYS A 329 8.65 -56.82 2.21
N SER A 330 7.52 -56.72 1.51
CA SER A 330 6.19 -56.60 2.12
C SER A 330 5.60 -57.94 2.57
N GLY A 331 6.34 -59.06 2.45
CA GLY A 331 5.88 -60.40 2.83
C GLY A 331 5.09 -61.13 1.74
N ARG A 332 4.94 -60.55 0.55
CA ARG A 332 4.20 -61.11 -0.60
C ARG A 332 5.12 -61.74 -1.64
N SER A 333 5.78 -62.81 -1.23
CA SER A 333 6.67 -63.57 -2.11
C SER A 333 5.90 -64.36 -3.18
N ASP A 334 4.66 -64.72 -2.88
CA ASP A 334 3.65 -65.29 -3.79
C ASP A 334 3.45 -64.40 -5.03
N LEU A 335 3.07 -63.13 -4.82
CA LEU A 335 2.83 -62.18 -5.90
C LEU A 335 4.11 -61.81 -6.64
N SER A 336 5.27 -61.87 -5.96
CA SER A 336 6.57 -61.67 -6.63
C SER A 336 6.88 -62.78 -7.65
N GLU A 337 6.51 -64.03 -7.37
CA GLU A 337 6.75 -65.15 -8.28
C GLU A 337 5.77 -65.14 -9.44
N GLU A 338 4.50 -64.84 -9.17
CA GLU A 338 3.47 -64.71 -10.18
C GLU A 338 3.70 -63.51 -11.11
N LEU A 339 4.13 -62.37 -10.58
CA LEU A 339 4.52 -61.20 -11.39
C LEU A 339 5.66 -61.55 -12.35
N ARG A 340 6.63 -62.36 -11.92
CA ARG A 340 7.72 -62.82 -12.78
C ARG A 340 7.21 -63.74 -13.89
N PHE A 341 6.29 -64.64 -13.56
CA PHE A 341 5.66 -65.53 -14.52
C PHE A 341 4.81 -64.78 -15.56
N LYS A 342 3.91 -63.87 -15.13
CA LYS A 342 3.05 -63.06 -16.01
C LYS A 342 3.87 -62.15 -16.93
N TRP A 343 4.96 -61.57 -16.43
CA TRP A 343 5.86 -60.73 -17.23
C TRP A 343 6.62 -61.53 -18.31
N GLN A 344 7.10 -62.74 -18.00
CA GLN A 344 7.84 -63.59 -18.94
C GLN A 344 6.93 -64.17 -20.03
N ASN A 345 5.73 -64.61 -19.66
CA ASN A 345 4.80 -65.29 -20.58
C ASN A 345 3.83 -64.33 -21.28
N LYS A 346 3.83 -63.05 -20.91
CA LYS A 346 2.90 -62.02 -21.41
C LYS A 346 1.42 -62.40 -21.29
N VAL A 347 1.07 -63.17 -20.25
CA VAL A 347 -0.32 -63.58 -19.98
C VAL A 347 -0.93 -62.57 -19.02
N PHE A 348 -1.89 -61.80 -19.53
CA PHE A 348 -2.56 -60.70 -18.81
C PHE A 348 -4.09 -60.78 -19.01
N THR A 349 -4.62 -62.00 -18.89
CA THR A 349 -6.07 -62.28 -18.81
C THR A 349 -6.51 -62.41 -17.38
#